data_AF-A0A536CCA6-F1
#
_entry.id   AF-A0A536CCA6-F1
#
_cell.length_a   1.000
_cell.length_b   1.000
_cell.length_c   1.000
_cell.angle_alpha   90.00
_cell.angle_beta   90.00
_cell.angle_gamma   90.00
#
_symmetry.space_group_name_H-M   'P 1'
#
loop_
_entity.id
_entity.type
_entity.pdbx_description
1 polymer ?
#
loop_
_entity_poly.entity_id
_entity_poly.type
_entity_poly.pdbx_seq_one_letter_code
_entity_poly.pdbx_strand_id
1 'polypeptide(L)'
;MAGGGKGHLQVTHSAALLLWLTNLKPCDVTAFLANFELKVDLCDAISVRYEGGATTTASTGGIPAAQIGHQQHELRVYGSQGYALVDVMAGS
;
A
#
# COMPACT_ATOMS: atom_id res chain seq x y z
N MET A 1 16.28 18.03 6.64
CA MET A 1 15.71 17.53 5.38
C MET A 1 14.91 16.28 5.74
N ALA A 2 13.58 16.35 5.74
CA ALA A 2 12.73 15.22 6.14
C ALA A 2 12.28 14.48 4.87
N GLY A 3 12.99 13.43 4.49
CA GLY A 3 12.65 12.55 3.35
C GLY A 3 11.56 11.54 3.73
N GLY A 4 10.40 12.04 4.17
CA GLY A 4 9.33 11.24 4.75
C GLY A 4 8.04 11.25 3.92
N GLY A 5 8.13 11.03 2.61
CA GLY A 5 6.96 10.81 1.77
C GLY A 5 6.17 9.59 2.24
N LYS A 6 4.84 9.65 2.16
CA LYS A 6 3.92 8.57 2.55
C LYS A 6 4.14 7.29 1.74
N GLY A 7 4.57 7.39 0.49
CA GLY A 7 4.95 6.25 -0.34
C GLY A 7 6.17 5.52 0.20
N HIS A 8 7.20 6.27 0.57
CA HIS A 8 8.45 5.70 1.10
C HIS A 8 8.28 5.11 2.52
N LEU A 9 7.41 5.71 3.34
CA LEU A 9 7.23 5.31 4.75
C LEU A 9 6.05 4.35 5.02
N GLN A 10 4.97 4.38 4.24
CA GLN A 10 3.80 3.51 4.48
C GLN A 10 3.64 2.39 3.46
N VAL A 11 3.96 2.60 2.18
CA VAL A 11 3.75 1.54 1.17
C VAL A 11 4.85 0.48 1.20
N THR A 12 6.09 0.85 1.52
CA THR A 12 7.25 -0.06 1.46
C THR A 12 7.08 -1.33 2.31
N HIS A 13 6.52 -1.21 3.52
CA HIS A 13 6.33 -2.37 4.41
C HIS A 13 5.23 -3.30 3.89
N SER A 14 4.09 -2.74 3.46
CA SER A 14 2.99 -3.52 2.89
C SER A 14 3.40 -4.18 1.56
N ALA A 15 4.18 -3.47 0.73
CA ALA A 15 4.72 -4.02 -0.51
C ALA A 15 5.70 -5.17 -0.25
N ALA A 16 6.63 -5.01 0.71
CA ALA A 16 7.55 -6.08 1.10
C ALA A 16 6.81 -7.31 1.64
N LEU A 17 5.80 -7.10 2.48
CA LEU A 17 4.97 -8.19 3.01
C LEU A 17 4.20 -8.92 1.90
N LEU A 18 3.60 -8.20 0.94
CA LEU A 18 2.90 -8.81 -0.20
C LEU A 18 3.84 -9.62 -1.08
N LEU A 19 5.03 -9.10 -1.37
CA LEU A 19 6.04 -9.83 -2.15
C LEU A 19 6.49 -11.09 -1.43
N TRP A 20 6.71 -11.02 -0.11
CA TRP A 20 7.06 -12.18 0.69
C TRP A 20 5.94 -13.22 0.77
N LEU A 21 4.69 -12.80 0.99
CA LEU A 21 3.53 -13.69 1.08
C LEU A 21 3.20 -14.39 -0.24
N THR A 22 3.35 -13.67 -1.36
CA THR A 22 2.91 -14.17 -2.67
C THR A 22 4.04 -14.82 -3.48
N ASN A 23 5.30 -14.49 -3.15
CA ASN A 23 6.49 -14.86 -3.92
C ASN A 23 6.39 -14.49 -5.42
N LEU A 24 5.58 -13.48 -5.75
CA LEU A 24 5.37 -13.01 -7.12
C LEU A 24 6.48 -12.05 -7.54
N LYS A 25 6.82 -12.10 -8.82
CA LYS A 25 7.84 -11.23 -9.41
C LYS A 25 7.19 -10.08 -10.19
N PRO A 26 7.39 -8.81 -9.79
CA PRO A 26 6.79 -7.67 -10.48
C PRO A 26 7.43 -7.47 -11.86
N CYS A 27 6.63 -7.11 -12.86
CA CYS A 27 7.07 -6.84 -14.24
C CYS A 27 6.71 -5.44 -14.74
N ASP A 28 5.61 -4.83 -14.28
CA ASP A 28 5.25 -3.44 -14.58
C ASP A 28 4.74 -2.73 -13.33
N VAL A 29 5.08 -1.45 -13.17
CA VAL A 29 4.61 -0.61 -12.07
C VAL A 29 4.16 0.74 -12.61
N THR A 30 2.98 1.20 -12.19
CA THR A 30 2.46 2.55 -12.47
C THR A 30 2.01 3.19 -11.17
N ALA A 31 2.29 4.48 -10.98
CA ALA A 31 1.88 5.19 -9.78
C ALA A 31 1.35 6.59 -10.11
N PHE A 32 0.35 7.02 -9.33
CA PHE A 32 -0.09 8.42 -9.26
C PHE A 32 0.35 8.97 -7.90
N LEU A 33 1.18 10.00 -7.94
CA LEU A 33 1.77 10.64 -6.77
C LEU A 33 1.18 12.06 -6.66
N ALA A 34 0.71 12.43 -5.47
CA ALA A 34 0.25 13.78 -5.17
C ALA A 34 1.08 14.39 -4.03
N ASN A 35 1.75 15.50 -4.30
CA ASN A 35 2.65 16.17 -3.36
C ASN A 35 2.05 17.41 -2.69
N PHE A 36 0.87 17.91 -3.12
CA PHE A 36 0.15 19.06 -2.53
C PHE A 36 1.06 20.23 -2.08
N GLU A 37 2.04 20.61 -2.91
CA GLU A 37 3.03 21.67 -2.65
C GLU A 37 3.95 21.44 -1.43
N LEU A 38 3.91 20.26 -0.83
CA LEU A 38 4.80 19.82 0.24
C LEU A 38 6.05 19.16 -0.34
N LYS A 39 7.14 19.17 0.43
CA LYS A 39 8.39 18.46 0.08
C LYS A 39 8.30 16.93 0.23
N VAL A 40 7.11 16.39 0.43
CA VAL A 40 6.83 14.98 0.73
C VAL A 40 5.60 14.52 -0.03
N ASP A 41 5.61 13.29 -0.53
CA ASP A 41 4.43 12.68 -1.17
C ASP A 41 3.34 12.43 -0.12
N LEU A 42 2.09 12.81 -0.42
CA LEU A 42 0.98 12.81 0.53
C LEU A 42 -0.05 11.70 0.25
N CYS A 43 -0.16 11.26 -1.00
CA CYS A 43 -1.07 10.20 -1.44
C CYS A 43 -0.50 9.51 -2.68
N ASP A 44 -0.40 8.19 -2.59
CA ASP A 44 0.20 7.38 -3.64
C ASP A 44 -0.76 6.24 -3.96
N ALA A 45 -1.30 6.25 -5.18
CA ALA A 45 -1.96 5.08 -5.75
C ALA A 45 -0.94 4.36 -6.62
N ILE A 46 -0.62 3.11 -6.31
CA ILE A 46 0.37 2.29 -7.01
C ILE A 46 -0.33 1.05 -7.53
N SER A 47 -0.13 0.73 -8.81
CA SER A 47 -0.57 -0.50 -9.44
C SER A 47 0.64 -1.27 -9.94
N VAL A 48 0.67 -2.57 -9.64
CA VAL A 48 1.76 -3.49 -10.01
C VAL A 48 1.18 -4.66 -10.79
N ARG A 49 1.81 -5.00 -11.91
CA ARG A 49 1.60 -6.25 -12.64
C ARG A 49 2.75 -7.19 -12.33
N TYR A 50 2.44 -8.48 -12.19
CA TYR A 50 3.44 -9.52 -11.94
C TYR A 50 3.56 -10.48 -13.13
N GLU A 51 4.69 -11.16 -13.22
CA GLU A 51 4.83 -12.34 -14.07
C GLU A 51 3.73 -13.36 -13.72
N GLY A 52 3.08 -13.93 -14.74
CA GLY A 52 1.92 -14.81 -14.56
C GLY A 52 0.56 -14.09 -14.51
N GLY A 53 0.53 -12.75 -14.63
CA GLY A 53 -0.69 -11.99 -14.87
C GLY A 53 -1.44 -11.53 -13.61
N ALA A 54 -0.93 -11.82 -12.42
CA ALA A 54 -1.47 -11.26 -11.18
C ALA A 54 -1.28 -9.73 -11.15
N THR A 55 -2.12 -9.04 -10.38
CA THR A 55 -2.06 -7.59 -10.22
C THR A 55 -2.30 -7.19 -8.76
N THR A 56 -1.66 -6.10 -8.33
CA THR A 56 -1.89 -5.48 -7.01
C THR A 56 -2.15 -3.99 -7.19
N THR A 57 -3.06 -3.45 -6.40
CA THR A 57 -3.25 -2.01 -6.21
C THR A 57 -3.03 -1.67 -4.76
N ALA A 58 -2.20 -0.68 -4.48
CA ALA A 58 -1.95 -0.15 -3.16
C ALA A 58 -2.27 1.34 -3.16
N SER A 59 -2.91 1.82 -2.10
CA SER A 59 -3.16 3.25 -1.91
C SER A 59 -2.93 3.64 -0.47
N THR A 60 -2.34 4.81 -0.26
CA THR A 60 -2.23 5.42 1.08
C THR A 60 -2.95 6.75 1.10
N GLY A 61 -3.43 7.12 2.29
CA GLY A 61 -4.05 8.41 2.52
C GLY A 61 -3.83 8.86 3.96
N GLY A 62 -3.84 10.17 4.16
CA GLY A 62 -3.86 10.77 5.49
C GLY A 62 -5.27 10.77 6.06
N ILE A 63 -5.39 10.46 7.35
CA ILE A 63 -6.62 10.67 8.13
C ILE A 63 -6.40 11.86 9.06
N PRO A 64 -7.37 12.80 9.19
CA PRO A 64 -7.27 13.89 10.13
C PRO A 64 -7.07 13.39 11.57
N ALA A 65 -6.28 14.10 12.38
CA ALA A 65 -5.97 13.66 13.75
C ALA A 65 -7.22 13.42 14.63
N ALA A 66 -8.29 14.19 14.42
CA ALA A 66 -9.56 14.01 15.12
C ALA A 66 -10.28 12.68 14.79
N GLN A 67 -9.85 11.98 13.74
CA GLN A 67 -10.43 10.74 13.23
C GLN A 67 -9.44 9.57 13.32
N ILE A 68 -8.37 9.68 14.12
CA ILE A 68 -7.30 8.67 14.22
C ILE A 68 -7.84 7.27 14.59
N GLY A 69 -8.94 7.19 15.35
CA GLY A 69 -9.60 5.92 15.69
C GLY A 69 -10.26 5.19 14.50
N HIS A 70 -10.29 5.81 13.32
CA HIS A 70 -10.75 5.20 12.06
C HIS A 70 -9.59 4.83 11.14
N GLN A 71 -8.34 4.85 11.64
CA GLN A 71 -7.19 4.43 10.85
C GLN A 71 -7.28 2.95 10.51
N GLN A 72 -7.11 2.65 9.23
CA GLN A 72 -7.10 1.29 8.70
C GLN A 72 -5.76 0.98 8.05
N HIS A 73 -5.30 -0.26 8.22
CA HIS A 73 -4.19 -0.81 7.45
C HIS A 73 -4.54 -2.23 7.06
N GLU A 74 -4.99 -2.40 5.83
CA GLU A 74 -5.51 -3.67 5.34
C GLU A 74 -4.66 -4.22 4.19
N LEU A 75 -4.45 -5.53 4.21
CA LEU A 75 -3.93 -6.29 3.08
C LEU A 75 -4.97 -7.33 2.67
N ARG A 76 -5.34 -7.32 1.39
CA ARG A 76 -6.30 -8.26 0.82
C ARG A 76 -5.63 -9.03 -0.30
N VAL A 77 -5.57 -10.35 -0.16
CA VAL A 77 -4.95 -11.25 -1.15
C VAL A 77 -6.02 -12.19 -1.68
N TYR A 78 -6.17 -12.23 -3.00
CA TYR A 78 -7.14 -13.06 -3.68
C TYR A 78 -6.41 -14.15 -4.47
N GLY A 79 -6.81 -15.39 -4.25
CA GLY A 79 -6.32 -16.57 -4.95
C GLY A 79 -7.46 -17.32 -5.63
N SER A 80 -7.13 -18.39 -6.36
CA SER A 80 -8.11 -19.19 -7.11
C SER A 80 -9.06 -20.00 -6.22
N GLN A 81 -8.73 -20.20 -4.94
CA GLN A 81 -9.50 -21.02 -3.99
C GLN A 81 -10.09 -20.20 -2.84
N GLY A 82 -9.93 -18.89 -2.85
CA GLY A 82 -10.41 -18.04 -1.76
C GLY A 82 -9.60 -16.75 -1.63
N TYR A 83 -9.74 -16.09 -0.49
CA TYR A 83 -9.05 -14.85 -0.19
C TYR A 83 -8.64 -14.78 1.28
N ALA A 84 -7.63 -13.97 1.56
CA ALA A 84 -7.22 -13.60 2.91
C ALA A 84 -7.36 -12.08 3.07
N LEU A 85 -7.88 -11.66 4.22
CA LEU A 85 -7.91 -10.26 4.65
C LEU A 85 -7.13 -10.17 5.95
N VAL A 86 -6.15 -9.28 5.98
CA VAL A 86 -5.35 -8.96 7.16
C VAL A 86 -5.59 -7.51 7.51
N ASP A 87 -6.20 -7.26 8.65
CA ASP A 87 -6.30 -5.92 9.24
C ASP A 87 -5.26 -5.82 10.36
N VAL A 88 -4.27 -4.95 10.15
CA VAL A 88 -3.15 -4.77 11.08
C VAL A 88 -3.53 -3.85 12.25
N MET A 89 -4.62 -3.09 12.12
CA MET A 89 -5.13 -2.17 13.14
C MET A 89 -6.27 -2.78 13.97
N ALA A 90 -6.82 -3.93 13.57
CA ALA A 90 -7.85 -4.60 14.33
C ALA A 90 -7.32 -5.03 15.71
N GLY A 91 -7.81 -4.38 16.77
CA GLY A 91 -7.50 -4.70 18.17
C GLY A 91 -6.41 -3.85 18.83
N SER A 92 -5.90 -2.81 18.15
CA SER A 92 -5.02 -1.79 18.72
C SER A 92 -5.77 -0.67 19.44
#